data_AF-W4VIN9-F1
#
_entry.id   AF-W4VIN9-F1
#
_cell.length_a   1.000
_cell.length_b   1.000
_cell.length_c   1.000
_cell.angle_alpha   90.00
_cell.angle_beta   90.00
_cell.angle_gamma   90.00
#
_symmetry.space_group_name_H-M   'P 1'
#
loop_
_entity.id
_entity.type
_entity.pdbx_description
1 polymer ?
#
loop_
_entity_poly.entity_id
_entity_poly.type
_entity_poly.pdbx_seq_one_letter_code
_entity_poly.pdbx_strand_id
1 'polypeptide(L)'
;MVIIIFVSNGGMGAGDMKYYTLLGLAFGYIDILLIFFLSILYGALISLGLIITKKADRKSEIPFGPHISFATLTVLFFGEQIKIWYLSFF
;
A
#
# COMPACT_ATOMS: atom_id res chain seq x y z
N MET A 1 -2.17 -2.50 -13.40
CA MET A 1 -1.86 -1.25 -12.66
C MET A 1 -2.09 0.02 -13.46
N VAL A 2 -1.71 0.09 -14.74
CA VAL A 2 -1.97 1.25 -15.63
C VAL A 2 -3.44 1.73 -15.60
N ILE A 3 -4.39 0.79 -15.52
CA ILE A 3 -5.83 1.09 -15.42
C ILE A 3 -6.20 1.81 -14.10
N ILE A 4 -5.56 1.45 -12.97
CA ILE A 4 -5.84 2.05 -11.65
C ILE A 4 -5.38 3.51 -11.61
N ILE A 5 -4.28 3.83 -12.28
CA ILE A 5 -3.74 5.19 -12.34
C ILE A 5 -4.66 6.11 -13.14
N PHE A 6 -5.16 5.64 -14.29
CA PHE A 6 -6.14 6.37 -15.08
C PHE A 6 -7.45 6.61 -14.33
N VAL A 7 -7.84 5.69 -13.43
CA VAL A 7 -9.05 5.83 -12.60
C VAL A 7 -8.82 6.71 -11.37
N SER A 8 -7.60 6.76 -10.81
CA SER A 8 -7.32 7.48 -9.55
C SER A 8 -7.21 9.01 -9.68
N ASN A 9 -7.31 9.58 -10.89
CA ASN A 9 -7.37 11.03 -11.13
C ASN A 9 -6.31 11.86 -10.35
N GLY A 10 -5.07 11.36 -10.27
CA GLY A 10 -3.97 12.06 -9.60
C GLY A 10 -3.92 11.95 -8.07
N GLY A 11 -4.76 11.13 -7.44
CA GLY A 11 -4.73 10.89 -5.99
C GLY A 11 -3.52 10.08 -5.49
N MET A 12 -2.75 9.48 -6.40
CA MET A 12 -1.57 8.67 -6.10
C MET A 12 -0.37 9.29 -6.83
N GLY A 13 0.70 9.62 -6.09
CA GLY A 13 1.83 10.35 -6.64
C GLY A 13 2.53 9.58 -7.76
N ALA A 14 3.04 10.29 -8.78
CA ALA A 14 3.77 9.67 -9.88
C ALA A 14 5.01 8.86 -9.41
N GLY A 15 5.55 9.20 -8.22
CA GLY A 15 6.60 8.42 -7.54
C GLY A 15 6.09 7.07 -6.99
N ASP A 16 4.93 7.07 -6.34
CA ASP A 16 4.29 5.88 -5.77
C ASP A 16 3.99 4.85 -6.87
N MET A 17 3.54 5.33 -8.05
CA MET A 17 3.35 4.49 -9.23
C MET A 17 4.63 3.75 -9.64
N LYS A 18 5.78 4.43 -9.68
CA LYS A 18 7.05 3.81 -10.05
C LYS A 18 7.48 2.77 -9.02
N TYR A 19 7.25 3.06 -7.73
CA TYR A 19 7.50 2.12 -6.63
C TYR A 19 6.72 0.84 -6.82
N TYR A 20 5.41 0.93 -6.98
CA TYR A 20 4.56 -0.24 -7.19
C TYR A 20 4.92 -1.00 -8.48
N THR A 21 5.27 -0.32 -9.57
CA THR A 21 5.69 -1.00 -10.80
C THR A 21 6.96 -1.83 -10.57
N LEU A 22 7.95 -1.29 -9.84
CA LEU A 22 9.16 -2.04 -9.48
C LEU A 22 8.82 -3.25 -8.58
N LEU A 23 7.97 -3.04 -7.58
CA LEU A 23 7.56 -4.09 -6.65
C LEU A 23 6.75 -5.19 -7.34
N GLY A 24 5.90 -4.85 -8.31
CA GLY A 24 5.18 -5.84 -9.12
C GLY A 24 6.10 -6.69 -9.97
N LEU A 25 7.19 -6.10 -10.46
CA LEU A 25 8.19 -6.82 -11.24
C LEU A 25 9.06 -7.72 -10.35
N ALA A 26 9.32 -7.31 -9.10
CA ALA A 26 10.13 -8.05 -8.15
C ALA A 26 9.37 -9.19 -7.42
N PHE A 27 8.12 -8.96 -7.00
CA PHE A 27 7.35 -9.90 -6.16
C PHE A 27 6.21 -10.60 -6.92
N GLY A 28 5.79 -10.07 -8.08
CA GLY A 28 4.68 -10.62 -8.85
C GLY A 28 3.31 -9.99 -8.53
N TYR A 29 2.29 -10.45 -9.26
CA TYR A 29 0.98 -9.78 -9.31
C TYR A 29 0.10 -10.01 -8.07
N ILE A 30 0.30 -11.10 -7.31
CA ILE A 30 -0.44 -11.37 -6.06
C ILE A 30 0.09 -10.46 -4.96
N ASP A 31 1.41 -10.46 -4.78
CA ASP A 31 2.07 -9.74 -3.70
C ASP A 31 1.91 -8.22 -3.85
N ILE A 32 1.96 -7.68 -5.08
CA ILE A 32 1.72 -6.24 -5.31
C ILE A 32 0.30 -5.80 -4.93
N LEU A 33 -0.71 -6.65 -5.17
CA LEU A 33 -2.09 -6.35 -4.80
C LEU A 33 -2.22 -6.29 -3.27
N LEU A 34 -1.51 -7.19 -2.59
CA LEU A 34 -1.48 -7.26 -1.14
C LEU A 34 -0.75 -6.06 -0.52
N ILE A 35 0.40 -5.65 -1.09
CA ILE A 35 1.13 -4.43 -0.72
C ILE A 35 0.23 -3.21 -0.90
N PHE A 36 -0.49 -3.13 -2.02
CA PHE A 36 -1.42 -2.02 -2.29
C PHE A 36 -2.52 -1.91 -1.23
N PHE A 37 -3.14 -3.04 -0.91
CA PHE A 37 -4.15 -3.11 0.12
C PHE A 37 -3.60 -2.72 1.51
N LEU A 38 -2.46 -3.28 1.93
CA LEU A 38 -1.82 -2.95 3.20
C LEU A 38 -1.43 -1.47 3.27
N SER A 39 -0.92 -0.89 2.18
CA SER A 39 -0.53 0.52 2.16
C SER A 39 -1.71 1.46 2.40
N ILE A 40 -2.87 1.16 1.82
CA ILE A 40 -4.10 1.93 2.07
C ILE A 40 -4.53 1.75 3.53
N LEU A 41 -4.45 0.53 4.05
CA LEU A 41 -4.84 0.22 5.43
C LEU A 41 -3.95 0.95 6.45
N TYR A 42 -2.63 0.94 6.26
CA TYR A 42 -1.69 1.71 7.09
C TYR A 42 -1.88 3.21 6.93
N GLY A 43 -2.07 3.70 5.69
CA GLY A 43 -2.37 5.10 5.43
C GLY A 43 -3.64 5.57 6.12
N ALA A 44 -4.69 4.75 6.10
CA ALA A 44 -5.94 4.98 6.81
C ALA A 44 -5.73 4.99 8.33
N LEU A 45 -5.03 4.01 8.90
CA LEU A 45 -4.78 3.97 10.35
C LEU A 45 -3.99 5.18 10.85
N ILE A 46 -2.91 5.53 10.16
CA ILE A 46 -2.01 6.63 10.55
C ILE A 46 -2.70 7.98 10.35
N SER A 47 -3.41 8.17 9.23
CA SER A 47 -4.20 9.37 8.99
C SER A 47 -5.29 9.57 10.04
N LEU A 48 -6.00 8.49 10.41
CA LEU A 48 -7.03 8.53 11.45
C LEU A 48 -6.42 8.91 12.81
N GLY A 49 -5.28 8.32 13.18
CA GLY A 49 -4.55 8.67 14.40
C GLY A 49 -4.07 10.11 14.44
N LEU A 50 -3.58 10.65 13.31
CA LEU A 50 -3.15 12.04 13.19
C LEU A 50 -4.32 13.03 13.31
N ILE A 51 -5.48 12.69 12.75
CA ILE A 51 -6.71 13.48 12.87
C ILE A 51 -7.21 13.48 14.32
N ILE A 52 -7.24 12.31 14.98
CA ILE A 52 -7.67 12.18 16.38
C ILE A 52 -6.76 12.99 17.31
N THR A 53 -5.44 12.97 17.06
CA THR A 53 -4.46 13.74 17.84
C THR A 53 -4.40 15.23 17.47
N LYS A 54 -5.29 15.71 16.58
CA LYS A 54 -5.35 17.09 16.05
C LYS A 54 -4.03 17.59 15.45
N LYS A 55 -3.14 16.68 15.04
CA LYS A 55 -1.85 17.02 14.42
C LYS A 55 -1.95 17.14 12.89
N ALA A 56 -3.04 16.68 12.29
CA ALA A 56 -3.32 16.84 10.86
C ALA A 56 -4.80 17.19 10.63
N ASP A 57 -5.06 17.88 9.53
CA ASP A 57 -6.41 18.22 9.08
C ASP A 57 -6.81 17.30 7.92
N ARG A 58 -8.11 17.24 7.58
CA ARG A 58 -8.60 16.44 6.44
C ARG A 58 -8.02 16.85 5.09
N LYS A 59 -7.43 18.05 5.02
CA LYS A 59 -6.75 18.60 3.83
C LYS A 59 -5.24 18.37 3.83
N SER A 60 -4.67 17.81 4.89
CA SER A 60 -3.24 17.52 4.95
C SER A 60 -2.91 16.39 3.98
N GLU A 61 -2.03 16.65 3.01
CA GLU A 61 -1.51 15.63 2.12
C GLU A 61 -0.64 14.66 2.93
N ILE A 62 -1.07 13.41 2.99
CA ILE A 62 -0.33 12.36 3.68
C ILE A 62 0.51 11.63 2.65
N PRO A 63 1.85 11.65 2.76
CA PRO A 63 2.70 10.99 1.77
C PRO A 63 2.42 9.48 1.78
N PHE A 64 2.12 8.93 0.61
CA PHE A 64 1.84 7.51 0.45
C PHE A 64 3.10 6.65 0.53
N GLY A 65 4.25 7.16 0.04
CA GLY A 65 5.54 6.46 0.00
C GLY A 65 5.97 5.70 1.28
N PRO A 66 5.94 6.30 2.49
CA PRO A 66 6.29 5.62 3.72
C PRO A 66 5.37 4.42 4.04
N HIS A 67 4.08 4.56 3.77
CA HIS A 67 3.08 3.51 3.99
C HIS A 67 3.27 2.35 3.00
N ILE A 68 3.61 2.65 1.76
CA ILE A 68 3.95 1.65 0.73
C ILE A 68 5.20 0.87 1.15
N SER A 69 6.21 1.56 1.66
CA SER A 69 7.45 0.92 2.12
C SER A 69 7.19 -0.01 3.32
N PHE A 70 6.34 0.42 4.26
CA PHE A 70 5.93 -0.41 5.39
C PHE A 70 5.13 -1.64 4.95
N ALA A 71 4.17 -1.46 4.05
CA ALA A 71 3.40 -2.56 3.45
C ALA A 71 4.30 -3.54 2.70
N THR A 72 5.29 -3.04 1.97
CA THR A 72 6.26 -3.86 1.24
C THR A 72 7.10 -4.69 2.19
N LEU A 73 7.59 -4.11 3.28
CA LEU A 73 8.32 -4.86 4.31
C LEU A 73 7.45 -5.96 4.92
N THR A 74 6.20 -5.65 5.24
CA THR A 74 5.27 -6.66 5.76
C THR A 74 5.08 -7.81 4.78
N VAL A 75 4.91 -7.54 3.49
CA VAL A 75 4.77 -8.59 2.46
C VAL A 75 6.08 -9.33 2.20
N LEU A 76 7.23 -8.68 2.29
CA LEU A 76 8.52 -9.33 2.14
C LEU A 76 8.77 -10.38 3.22
N PHE A 77 8.40 -10.09 4.49
CA PHE A 77 8.61 -11.03 5.60
C PHE A 77 7.46 -12.01 5.79
N PHE A 78 6.21 -11.57 5.61
CA PHE A 78 5.02 -12.36 5.93
C PHE A 78 4.23 -12.80 4.69
N GLY A 79 4.61 -12.37 3.48
CA GLY A 79 3.87 -12.68 2.26
C GLY A 79 3.81 -14.18 1.96
N GLU A 80 4.89 -14.92 2.17
CA GLU A 80 4.85 -16.39 2.05
C GLU A 80 3.95 -17.04 3.09
N GLN A 81 4.00 -16.58 4.35
CA GLN A 81 3.14 -17.12 5.41
C GLN A 81 1.66 -16.83 5.15
N ILE A 82 1.33 -15.67 4.58
CA ILE A 82 -0.02 -15.33 4.15
C ILE A 82 -0.48 -16.24 3.01
N LYS A 83 0.40 -16.51 2.04
CA LYS A 83 0.10 -17.45 0.94
C LYS A 83 -0.09 -18.88 1.46
N ILE A 84 0.77 -19.35 2.36
CA ILE A 84 0.66 -20.67 2.99
C ILE A 84 -0.61 -20.78 3.84
N TRP A 85 -0.93 -19.74 4.62
CA TRP A 85 -2.16 -19.70 5.41
C TRP A 85 -3.41 -19.77 4.52
N TYR A 86 -3.43 -19.01 3.43
CA TYR A 86 -4.53 -19.05 2.46
C TYR A 86 -4.66 -20.42 1.78
N LEU A 87 -3.54 -21.04 1.39
CA LEU A 87 -3.53 -22.38 0.82
C LEU A 87 -3.89 -23.47 1.84
N SER A 88 -3.64 -23.25 3.14
CA SER A 88 -4.03 -24.20 4.19
C SER A 88 -5.53 -24.26 4.46
N PHE A 89 -6.27 -23.24 4.02
CA PHE A 89 -7.73 -23.19 4.11
C PHE A 89 -8.43 -23.98 2.99
N PHE A 90 -7.68 -24.46 1.99
CA PHE A 90 -8.19 -25.18 0.83
C PHE A 90 -7.55 -26.58 0.71
#